data_AF-A0A3D5YEI0-F1
#
_entry.id   AF-A0A3D5YEI0-F1
#
_cell.length_a   1.000
_cell.length_b   1.000
_cell.length_c   1.000
_cell.angle_alpha   90.00
_cell.angle_beta   90.00
_cell.angle_gamma   90.00
#
_symmetry.space_group_name_H-M   'P 1'
#
loop_
_entity.id
_entity.type
_entity.pdbx_description
1 polymer ?
#
loop_
_entity_poly.entity_id
_entity_poly.type
_entity_poly.pdbx_seq_one_letter_code
_entity_poly.pdbx_strand_id
1 'polypeptide(L)' 'MLSRLANTNVAQADFVAKIVDFDGSFYIEQAGKTIQTSNIKDGDIVTLREDAQIVFHIDDDTKAKIVGPAKFVINKKAQ' A
#
# COMPACT_ATOMS: atom_id res chain seq x y z
N MET A 1 9.55 31.02 -24.28
CA MET A 1 9.99 30.74 -22.90
C MET A 1 9.14 29.58 -22.37
N LEU A 2 9.56 28.33 -22.54
CA LEU A 2 8.85 27.18 -21.96
C LEU A 2 9.32 26.99 -20.52
N SER A 3 8.43 27.20 -19.56
CA SER A 3 8.66 26.87 -18.15
C SER A 3 8.74 25.35 -18.01
N ARG A 4 9.92 24.85 -17.69
CA ARG A 4 10.14 23.48 -17.23
C ARG A 4 9.29 23.28 -15.98
N LEU A 5 8.19 22.54 -16.12
CA LEU A 5 7.53 21.92 -14.98
C LEU A 5 8.61 21.13 -14.25
N ALA A 6 8.89 21.51 -13.01
CA ALA A 6 9.76 20.74 -12.16
C ALA A 6 9.17 19.33 -12.11
N ASN A 7 9.84 18.37 -12.75
CA ASN A 7 9.66 16.96 -12.44
C ASN A 7 10.07 16.81 -10.99
N THR A 8 9.09 16.94 -10.10
CA THR A 8 9.18 16.54 -8.71
C THR A 8 9.29 15.02 -8.70
N ASN A 9 10.49 14.51 -9.00
CA ASN A 9 10.94 13.20 -8.54
C ASN A 9 11.07 13.27 -7.03
N VAL A 10 9.94 13.41 -6.33
CA VAL A 10 9.87 13.16 -4.90
C VAL A 10 10.18 11.69 -4.76
N ALA A 11 11.31 11.37 -4.14
CA ALA A 11 11.81 10.02 -3.99
C ALA A 11 10.70 9.07 -3.53
N GLN A 12 10.20 8.25 -4.44
CA GLN A 12 9.35 7.08 -4.21
C GLN A 12 10.11 5.95 -3.49
N ALA A 13 11.27 6.25 -2.90
CA ALA A 13 12.36 5.29 -2.68
C ALA A 13 12.06 4.21 -1.63
N ASP A 14 11.07 4.40 -0.76
CA ASP A 14 10.82 3.50 0.37
C ASP A 14 9.51 2.70 0.28
N PHE A 15 8.65 2.98 -0.71
CA PHE A 15 7.38 2.27 -0.83
C PHE A 15 7.52 1.01 -1.69
N VAL A 16 6.92 -0.09 -1.24
CA VAL A 16 6.94 -1.40 -1.90
C VAL A 16 5.62 -1.76 -2.56
N ALA A 17 4.53 -1.12 -2.11
CA ALA A 17 3.21 -1.30 -2.69
C ALA A 17 2.33 -0.06 -2.43
N LYS A 18 1.22 0.03 -3.15
CA LYS A 18 0.19 1.06 -2.95
C LYS A 18 -1.20 0.43 -3.01
N ILE A 19 -2.05 0.79 -2.05
CA ILE A 19 -3.48 0.49 -2.05
C ILE A 19 -4.15 1.41 -3.07
N VAL A 20 -4.82 0.82 -4.07
CA VAL A 20 -5.47 1.58 -5.16
C VAL A 20 -6.97 1.69 -4.96
N ASP A 21 -7.59 0.74 -4.27
CA ASP A 21 -9.01 0.72 -3.95
C ASP A 21 -9.26 -0.06 -2.65
N PHE A 22 -10.21 0.41 -1.85
CA PHE A 22 -10.59 -0.21 -0.59
C PHE A 22 -12.04 0.12 -0.22
N ASP A 23 -12.66 -0.79 0.51
CA ASP A 23 -13.94 -0.56 1.17
C ASP A 23 -13.85 -1.03 2.63
N GLY A 24 -14.55 -0.33 3.53
CA GLY A 24 -14.48 -0.55 4.96
C GLY A 24 -13.22 -0.01 5.64
N SER A 25 -12.94 -0.53 6.83
CA SER A 25 -11.87 -0.04 7.72
C SER A 25 -10.65 -0.95 7.73
N PHE A 26 -9.48 -0.37 7.43
CA PHE A 26 -8.19 -1.02 7.61
C PHE A 26 -7.24 -0.09 8.36
N TYR A 27 -6.14 -0.66 8.85
CA TYR A 27 -5.03 0.11 9.36
C TYR A 27 -3.70 -0.54 9.03
N ILE A 28 -2.66 0.28 8.96
CA ILE A 28 -1.29 -0.15 8.72
C ILE A 28 -0.50 0.09 10.00
N GLU A 29 0.23 -0.91 10.44
CA GLU A 29 1.21 -0.77 11.53
C GLU A 29 2.60 -0.55 10.94
N GLN A 30 3.21 0.57 11.31
CA GLN A 30 4.56 0.96 10.91
C GLN A 30 5.36 1.31 12.16
N ALA A 31 6.44 0.56 12.42
CA ALA A 31 7.29 0.73 13.60
C ALA A 31 6.49 0.79 14.93
N GLY A 32 5.49 -0.08 15.08
CA GLY A 32 4.64 -0.15 16.28
C GLY A 32 3.58 0.95 16.38
N LYS A 33 3.40 1.77 15.36
CA LYS A 33 2.37 2.82 15.29
C LYS A 33 1.34 2.51 14.22
N THR A 34 0.07 2.71 14.57
CA THR A 34 -1.02 2.65 13.61
C THR A 34 -1.06 3.93 12.79
N ILE A 35 -1.01 3.80 11.47
CA ILE A 35 -1.10 4.90 10.51
C ILE A 35 -2.20 4.64 9.49
N GLN A 36 -2.78 5.71 8.96
CA GLN A 36 -3.69 5.68 7.82
C GLN A 36 -2.97 6.26 6.60
N THR A 37 -2.64 5.39 5.64
CA THR A 37 -1.98 5.73 4.38
C THR A 37 -2.33 4.68 3.33
N SER A 38 -2.20 5.03 2.05
CA SER A 38 -2.28 4.07 0.95
C SER A 38 -0.92 3.54 0.50
N ASN A 39 0.18 4.19 0.90
CA ASN A 39 1.53 3.75 0.55
C ASN A 39 2.06 2.78 1.62
N ILE A 40 2.53 1.63 1.17
CA ILE A 40 3.03 0.54 2.03
C ILE A 40 4.54 0.48 1.92
N LYS A 41 5.24 0.46 3.05
CA LYS A 41 6.68 0.24 3.14
C LYS A 41 7.00 -1.24 3.38
N ASP A 42 8.26 -1.58 3.17
CA ASP A 42 8.78 -2.91 3.49
C ASP A 42 8.56 -3.24 4.97
N GLY A 43 7.97 -4.40 5.26
CA GLY A 43 7.70 -4.86 6.62
C GLY A 43 6.44 -4.27 7.27
N ASP A 44 5.72 -3.38 6.60
CA ASP A 44 4.45 -2.87 7.11
C ASP A 44 3.43 -4.01 7.26
N ILE A 45 2.66 -3.97 8.35
CA ILE A 45 1.61 -4.94 8.64
C ILE A 45 0.25 -4.30 8.34
N VAL A 46 -0.51 -4.91 7.44
CA VAL A 46 -1.85 -4.44 7.09
C VAL A 46 -2.88 -5.31 7.81
N THR A 47 -3.82 -4.68 8.51
CA THR A 47 -4.94 -5.36 9.17
C THR A 47 -6.26 -4.83 8.64
N LEU A 48 -7.10 -5.74 8.11
CA LEU A 48 -8.47 -5.48 7.67
C LEU A 48 -9.43 -5.93 8.76
N ARG A 49 -10.38 -5.07 9.10
CA ARG A 49 -11.49 -5.42 10.00
C ARG A 49 -12.55 -6.23 9.25
N GLU A 50 -13.57 -6.68 9.98
CA GLU A 50 -14.76 -7.30 9.39
C GLU A 50 -15.35 -6.42 8.28
N ASP A 51 -15.82 -7.08 7.22
CA ASP A 51 -16.39 -6.48 5.99
C ASP A 51 -15.46 -5.54 5.21
N ALA A 52 -14.20 -5.37 5.62
CA ALA A 52 -13.24 -4.58 4.86
C ALA A 52 -12.67 -5.39 3.68
N GLN A 53 -12.37 -4.69 2.58
CA GLN A 53 -11.65 -5.26 1.44
C GLN A 53 -10.58 -4.29 0.93
N ILE A 54 -9.48 -4.85 0.44
CA ILE A 54 -8.43 -4.11 -0.27
C ILE A 54 -8.15 -4.80 -1.60
N VAL A 55 -7.99 -4.01 -2.65
CA VAL A 55 -7.56 -4.49 -3.97
C VAL A 55 -6.14 -4.00 -4.25
N PHE A 56 -5.25 -4.95 -4.52
CA PHE A 56 -3.90 -4.73 -5.00
C PHE A 56 -3.85 -4.92 -6.51
N HIS A 57 -3.21 -3.99 -7.20
CA HIS A 57 -2.82 -4.17 -8.60
C HIS A 57 -1.45 -4.88 -8.62
N ILE A 58 -1.36 -6.03 -9.30
CA ILE A 58 -0.14 -6.84 -9.37
C ILE A 58 0.59 -6.56 -10.68
N ASP A 59 -0.13 -6.64 -11.79
CA ASP A 59 0.31 -6.25 -13.13
C ASP A 59 -0.92 -5.79 -13.94
N ASP A 60 -0.71 -5.33 -15.20
CA ASP A 60 -1.74 -4.72 -16.03
C ASP A 60 -3.06 -5.51 -16.11
N ASP A 61 -2.98 -6.85 -16.08
CA ASP A 61 -4.12 -7.75 -16.20
C ASP A 61 -4.47 -8.50 -14.90
N THR A 62 -3.66 -8.36 -13.85
CA THR A 62 -3.78 -9.13 -12.60
C THR A 62 -4.03 -8.26 -11.39
N LYS A 63 -5.07 -8.61 -10.62
CA LYS A 63 -5.40 -7.97 -9.34
C LYS A 63 -5.58 -9.02 -8.24
N ALA A 64 -5.23 -8.67 -7.02
CA ALA A 64 -5.50 -9.46 -5.82
C ALA A 64 -6.51 -8.72 -4.94
N LYS A 65 -7.59 -9.39 -4.54
CA LYS A 65 -8.56 -8.87 -3.58
C LYS A 65 -8.41 -9.63 -2.27
N ILE A 66 -8.26 -8.89 -1.18
CA ILE A 66 -8.20 -9.43 0.17
C ILE A 66 -9.47 -8.98 0.91
N VAL A 67 -10.19 -9.92 1.51
CA VAL A 67 -11.41 -9.67 2.28
C VAL A 67 -11.13 -9.97 3.75
N GLY A 68 -11.59 -9.09 4.63
CA GLY A 68 -11.42 -9.20 6.07
C GLY A 68 -12.31 -10.28 6.71
N PRO A 69 -12.01 -10.67 7.96
CA PRO A 69 -10.87 -10.22 8.74
C PRO A 69 -9.56 -10.84 8.25
N ALA A 70 -8.53 -10.00 8.04
CA ALA A 70 -7.25 -10.46 7.51
C ALA A 70 -6.09 -9.66 8.10
N LYS A 71 -4.95 -10.33 8.30
CA LYS A 71 -3.68 -9.72 8.69
C LYS A 71 -2.57 -10.29 7.84
N PHE A 72 -1.82 -9.42 7.15
CA PHE A 72 -0.71 -9.83 6.30
C PHE A 72 0.41 -8.79 6.33
N VAL A 73 1.60 -9.23 5.89
CA VAL A 73 2.82 -8.42 5.82
C VAL A 73 3.26 -8.36 4.37
N ILE A 74 3.64 -7.18 3.90
CA ILE A 74 4.26 -7.03 2.57
C ILE A 74 5.75 -6.81 2.77
N ASN A 75 6.56 -7.72 2.23
CA ASN A 75 8.02 -7.65 2.31
C ASN A 75 8.62 -7.59 0.90
N LYS A 76 9.72 -6.85 0.74
CA LYS A 76 10.62 -7.03 -0.39
C LYS A 76 11.14 -8.46 -0.36
N LYS A 77 11.19 -9.09 -1.53
CA LYS A 77 11.92 -10.34 -1.67
C LYS A 77 13.40 -10.07 -1.37
N ALA A 78 13.99 -10.83 -0.45
CA ALA A 78 15.45 -10.81 -0.28
C ALA A 78 16.10 -11.17 -1.62
N GLN A 79 17.08 -10.36 -2.05
CA GLN A 79 17.86 -10.64 -3.26
C GLN A 79 18.77 -11.85 -3.07
#